data_AF-G8PS37-F1
#
_entry.id   AF-G8PS37-F1
#
_cell.length_a   1.000
_cell.length_b   1.000
_cell.length_c   1.000
_cell.angle_alpha   90.00
_cell.angle_beta   90.00
_cell.angle_gamma   90.00
#
_symmetry.space_group_name_H-M   'P 1'
#
loop_
_entity.id
_entity.type
_entity.pdbx_description
1 polymer ?
#
loop_
_entity_poly.entity_id
_entity_poly.type
_entity_poly.pdbx_seq_one_letter_code
_entity_poly.pdbx_strand_id
1 'polypeptide(L)'
;MYNLLERSSAGNRLAQQIDAILIIFIVVNVGLAVLETEPSIGGVYVWEIFLLDFIAGSIFAIEYLLRLWVSDLHPPLKKYGPLKARVVYALQPLSVVDFVAVVPFWLSLFFASISWKSLVILRLFRFLKIARYSPAVRSLVSAVVAEQRAIVGSLVLILGVALVAATLLYSVEHAAQPEHFGTIPSALWWAFSTLTTVGYGDVVPVTAAGKMIASIVMLMGYCLFALPVGIVGTAFAREIHSRDFVVTWGMVATIPLFERLSAIEIAAVTELLHSHSVPAGQAICEKGEDGNSLFLIASGEVEEVFDDHRVLHGEGEHFGEASLFGHHKRRARAVAKTPVQLMVLKMDDLRRFMDRKPAVAKKIIDEAIDERKAHHVDVEFTS
;
A
#
# COMPACT_ATOMS: atom_id res chain seq x y z
N MET A 1 11.48 -18.73 6.33
CA MET A 1 10.20 -19.03 5.66
C MET A 1 9.13 -17.98 5.97
N TYR A 2 8.71 -17.78 7.23
CA TYR A 2 7.72 -16.74 7.60
C TYR A 2 8.07 -15.34 7.07
N ASN A 3 9.30 -14.86 7.31
CA ASN A 3 9.73 -13.55 6.82
C ASN A 3 9.75 -13.44 5.28
N LEU A 4 9.93 -14.55 4.56
CA LEU A 4 9.89 -14.55 3.09
C LEU A 4 8.46 -14.53 2.53
N LEU A 5 7.49 -15.10 3.27
CA LEU A 5 6.11 -15.26 2.81
C LEU A 5 5.15 -14.16 3.29
N GLU A 6 5.45 -13.53 4.43
CA GLU A 6 4.50 -12.61 5.11
C GLU A 6 5.08 -11.21 5.40
N ARG A 7 6.42 -11.06 5.47
CA ARG A 7 7.09 -9.77 5.72
C ARG A 7 8.10 -9.47 4.60
N SER A 8 7.62 -8.99 3.46
CA SER A 8 8.47 -8.26 2.52
C SER A 8 8.87 -6.93 3.19
N SER A 9 9.92 -6.94 4.02
CA SER A 9 10.54 -5.71 4.53
C SER A 9 11.22 -5.02 3.36
N ALA A 10 11.19 -3.69 3.31
CA ALA A 10 11.70 -2.91 2.18
C ALA A 10 13.19 -3.18 1.85
N GLY A 11 13.94 -3.81 2.77
CA GLY A 11 15.34 -4.20 2.56
C GLY A 11 15.58 -5.61 2.02
N ASN A 12 14.59 -6.52 1.99
CA ASN A 12 14.83 -7.89 1.54
C ASN A 12 14.61 -8.02 0.02
N ARG A 13 15.67 -7.75 -0.76
CA ARG A 13 15.68 -7.87 -2.23
C ARG A 13 15.13 -9.20 -2.74
N LEU A 14 15.42 -10.30 -2.05
CA LEU A 14 14.96 -11.62 -2.44
C LEU A 14 13.44 -11.77 -2.26
N ALA A 15 12.88 -11.21 -1.19
CA ALA A 15 11.42 -11.18 -1.00
C ALA A 15 10.73 -10.32 -2.09
N GLN A 16 11.29 -9.15 -2.41
CA GLN A 16 10.77 -8.29 -3.48
C GLN A 16 10.83 -8.95 -4.87
N GLN A 17 11.91 -9.67 -5.16
CA GLN A 17 12.03 -10.44 -6.40
C GLN A 17 10.99 -11.57 -6.46
N ILE A 18 10.76 -12.29 -5.36
CA ILE A 18 9.71 -13.31 -5.29
C ILE A 18 8.33 -12.69 -5.51
N ASP A 19 8.02 -11.57 -4.85
CA ASP A 19 6.76 -10.85 -5.02
C ASP A 19 6.54 -10.43 -6.48
N ALA A 20 7.57 -9.87 -7.12
CA ALA A 20 7.53 -9.47 -8.53
C ALA A 20 7.32 -10.67 -9.47
N ILE A 21 8.02 -11.78 -9.24
CA ILE A 21 7.86 -13.02 -10.02
C ILE A 21 6.43 -13.56 -9.87
N LEU A 22 5.88 -13.57 -8.65
CA LEU A 22 4.52 -14.03 -8.41
C LEU A 22 3.48 -13.12 -9.07
N ILE A 23 3.67 -11.81 -9.06
CA ILE A 23 2.80 -10.86 -9.78
C ILE A 23 2.83 -11.13 -11.28
N ILE A 24 4.02 -11.24 -11.88
CA ILE A 24 4.16 -11.55 -13.32
C ILE A 24 3.48 -12.89 -13.63
N PHE A 25 3.71 -13.90 -12.78
CA PHE A 25 3.08 -15.20 -12.93
C PHE A 25 1.56 -15.13 -12.87
N ILE A 26 0.98 -14.35 -11.94
CA ILE A 26 -0.47 -14.12 -11.86
C ILE A 26 -0.99 -13.46 -13.14
N VAL A 27 -0.34 -12.39 -13.60
CA VAL A 27 -0.77 -11.63 -14.80
C VAL A 27 -0.76 -12.53 -16.03
N VAL A 28 0.32 -13.29 -16.23
CA VAL A 28 0.41 -14.26 -17.34
C VAL A 28 -0.70 -15.31 -17.26
N ASN A 29 -0.94 -15.88 -16.07
CA ASN A 29 -1.98 -16.90 -15.90
C ASN A 29 -3.39 -16.37 -16.09
N VAL A 30 -3.69 -15.16 -15.64
CA VAL A 30 -4.98 -14.51 -15.91
C VAL A 30 -5.12 -14.24 -17.42
N GLY A 31 -4.05 -13.79 -18.08
CA GLY A 31 -4.03 -13.63 -19.54
C GLY A 31 -4.32 -14.94 -20.28
N LEU A 32 -3.69 -16.05 -19.88
CA LEU A 32 -3.97 -17.37 -20.45
C LEU A 32 -5.43 -17.80 -20.23
N ALA A 33 -5.99 -17.57 -19.04
CA ALA A 33 -7.40 -17.86 -18.76
C ALA A 33 -8.36 -17.03 -19.63
N VAL A 34 -8.01 -15.78 -19.95
CA VAL A 34 -8.77 -14.95 -20.90
C VAL A 34 -8.63 -15.51 -22.32
N LEU A 35 -7.43 -15.84 -22.77
CA LEU A 35 -7.19 -16.40 -24.12
C LEU A 35 -7.88 -17.76 -24.32
N GLU A 36 -8.04 -18.55 -23.27
CA GLU A 36 -8.80 -19.80 -23.34
C GLU A 36 -10.27 -19.60 -23.71
N THR A 37 -10.86 -18.45 -23.36
CA THR A 37 -12.26 -18.14 -23.70
C THR A 37 -12.47 -17.93 -25.20
N GLU A 38 -11.39 -17.64 -25.94
CA GLU A 38 -11.40 -17.47 -27.39
C GLU A 38 -11.39 -18.86 -28.08
N PRO A 39 -12.43 -19.24 -28.84
CA PRO A 39 -12.56 -20.58 -29.42
C PRO A 39 -11.40 -20.98 -30.35
N SER A 40 -10.80 -20.01 -31.06
CA SER A 40 -9.67 -20.24 -31.96
C SER A 40 -8.39 -20.68 -31.23
N ILE A 41 -8.27 -20.37 -29.93
CA ILE A 41 -7.11 -20.73 -29.09
C ILE A 41 -7.48 -21.89 -28.17
N GLY A 42 -8.54 -21.76 -27.37
CA GLY A 42 -8.96 -22.76 -26.38
C GLY A 42 -9.51 -24.06 -26.96
N GLY A 43 -9.77 -24.10 -28.28
CA GLY A 43 -10.08 -25.33 -29.02
C GLY A 43 -8.85 -26.06 -29.58
N VAL A 44 -7.77 -25.33 -29.87
CA VAL A 44 -6.56 -25.87 -30.53
C VAL A 44 -5.51 -26.30 -29.51
N TYR A 45 -5.27 -25.49 -28.48
CA TYR A 45 -4.20 -25.68 -27.49
C TYR A 45 -4.70 -26.25 -26.15
N VAL A 46 -5.64 -27.19 -26.22
CA VAL A 46 -6.34 -27.71 -25.02
C VAL A 46 -5.38 -28.31 -24.01
N TRP A 47 -4.40 -29.09 -24.46
CA TRP A 47 -3.48 -29.81 -23.58
C TRP A 47 -2.44 -28.86 -22.96
N GLU A 48 -1.93 -27.92 -23.75
CA GLU A 48 -0.96 -26.91 -23.32
C GLU A 48 -1.58 -26.00 -22.25
N ILE A 49 -2.81 -25.52 -22.47
CA ILE A 49 -3.53 -24.70 -21.50
C ILE A 49 -3.80 -25.49 -20.23
N PHE A 50 -4.25 -26.75 -20.35
CA PHE A 50 -4.47 -27.62 -19.20
C PHE A 50 -3.18 -27.82 -18.38
N LEU A 51 -2.05 -28.08 -19.04
CA LEU A 51 -0.76 -28.27 -18.37
C LEU A 51 -0.29 -26.99 -17.66
N LEU A 52 -0.42 -25.83 -18.32
CA LEU A 52 -0.08 -24.54 -17.72
C LEU A 52 -0.94 -24.24 -16.50
N ASP A 53 -2.24 -24.52 -16.57
CA ASP A 53 -3.15 -24.39 -15.44
C ASP A 53 -2.84 -25.36 -14.30
N PHE A 54 -2.46 -26.60 -14.60
CA PHE A 54 -2.03 -27.56 -13.60
C PHE A 54 -0.79 -27.06 -12.87
N ILE A 55 0.21 -26.57 -13.61
CA ILE A 55 1.44 -26.01 -13.05
C ILE A 55 1.10 -24.81 -12.15
N ALA A 56 0.29 -23.87 -12.63
CA ALA A 56 -0.07 -22.68 -11.86
C ALA A 56 -0.94 -22.99 -10.65
N GLY A 57 -1.94 -23.87 -10.81
CA GLY A 57 -2.78 -24.35 -9.73
C GLY A 57 -1.96 -25.07 -8.65
N SER A 58 -0.93 -25.82 -9.03
CA SER A 58 -0.01 -26.49 -8.11
C SER A 58 0.88 -25.50 -7.37
N ILE A 59 1.48 -24.53 -8.07
CA ILE A 59 2.32 -23.49 -7.45
C ILE A 59 1.51 -22.69 -6.42
N PHE A 60 0.30 -22.22 -6.79
CA PHE A 60 -0.54 -21.46 -5.87
C PHE A 60 -1.07 -22.33 -4.71
N ALA A 61 -1.33 -23.62 -4.93
CA ALA A 61 -1.72 -24.54 -3.87
C ALA A 61 -0.59 -24.72 -2.85
N ILE A 62 0.63 -24.98 -3.32
CA ILE A 62 1.82 -25.09 -2.46
C ILE A 62 2.02 -23.81 -1.66
N GLU A 63 1.95 -22.65 -2.32
CA GLU A 63 2.06 -21.36 -1.66
C GLU A 63 1.01 -21.18 -0.55
N TYR A 64 -0.26 -21.48 -0.84
CA TYR A 64 -1.35 -21.36 0.12
C TYR A 64 -1.18 -22.31 1.31
N LEU A 65 -0.78 -23.57 1.05
CA LEU A 65 -0.52 -24.56 2.09
C LEU A 65 0.67 -24.17 2.97
N LEU A 66 1.74 -23.64 2.38
CA LEU A 66 2.89 -23.13 3.14
C LEU A 66 2.49 -21.95 4.03
N ARG A 67 1.63 -21.03 3.56
CA ARG A 67 1.11 -19.94 4.39
C ARG A 67 0.25 -20.44 5.55
N LEU A 68 -0.65 -21.38 5.29
CA LEU A 68 -1.42 -22.03 6.36
C LEU A 68 -0.49 -22.72 7.35
N TRP A 69 0.55 -23.42 6.88
CA TRP A 69 1.48 -24.13 7.75
C TRP A 69 2.18 -23.20 8.75
N VAL A 70 2.60 -22.01 8.29
CA VAL A 70 3.38 -21.02 9.06
C VAL A 70 2.48 -19.99 9.78
N SER A 71 1.15 -20.07 9.62
CA SER A 71 0.20 -19.11 10.16
C SER A 71 0.19 -18.99 11.69
N ASP A 72 0.67 -20.02 12.40
CA ASP A 72 0.82 -20.04 13.86
C ASP A 72 1.94 -19.11 14.36
N LEU A 73 2.90 -18.76 13.51
CA LEU A 73 3.94 -17.78 13.81
C LEU A 73 3.47 -16.33 13.65
N HIS A 74 2.28 -16.11 13.08
CA HIS A 74 1.74 -14.77 12.85
C HIS A 74 1.40 -14.08 14.18
N PRO A 75 1.96 -12.89 14.52
CA PRO A 75 1.87 -12.30 15.85
C PRO A 75 0.45 -12.20 16.46
N PRO A 76 -0.59 -11.70 15.75
CA PRO A 76 -1.96 -11.66 16.27
C PRO A 76 -2.64 -13.03 16.38
N LEU A 77 -2.09 -14.07 15.74
CA LEU A 77 -2.63 -15.45 15.78
C LEU A 77 -1.89 -16.34 16.79
N LYS A 78 -0.72 -15.92 17.28
CA LYS A 78 0.08 -16.62 18.29
C LYS A 78 -0.68 -16.91 19.60
N LYS A 79 -1.73 -16.14 19.88
CA LYS A 79 -2.66 -16.35 21.01
C LYS A 79 -3.56 -17.57 20.86
N TYR A 80 -3.69 -18.12 19.66
CA TYR A 80 -4.47 -19.32 19.37
C TYR A 80 -3.53 -20.54 19.29
N GLY A 81 -4.03 -21.73 19.64
CA GLY A 81 -3.31 -22.98 19.37
C GLY A 81 -3.16 -23.24 17.86
N PRO A 82 -2.26 -24.14 17.42
CA PRO A 82 -1.85 -24.29 16.02
C PRO A 82 -3.02 -24.52 15.05
N LEU A 83 -3.96 -25.41 15.41
CA LEU A 83 -5.13 -25.70 14.57
C LEU A 83 -6.07 -24.51 14.44
N LYS A 84 -6.30 -23.78 15.54
CA LYS A 84 -7.20 -22.63 15.56
C LYS A 84 -6.58 -21.43 14.84
N ALA A 85 -5.25 -21.23 14.95
CA ALA A 85 -4.53 -20.22 14.18
C ALA A 85 -4.70 -20.43 12.67
N ARG A 86 -4.57 -21.67 12.20
CA ARG A 86 -4.77 -22.05 10.79
C ARG A 86 -6.18 -21.77 10.27
N VAL A 87 -7.21 -22.16 11.04
CA VAL A 87 -8.61 -21.90 10.66
C VAL A 87 -8.90 -20.41 10.62
N VAL A 88 -8.46 -19.66 11.63
CA VAL A 88 -8.64 -18.21 11.66
C VAL A 88 -7.90 -17.54 10.49
N TYR A 89 -6.68 -17.99 10.17
CA TYR A 89 -5.92 -17.49 9.03
C TYR A 89 -6.62 -17.79 7.69
N ALA A 90 -7.16 -19.00 7.52
CA ALA A 90 -7.89 -19.40 6.31
C ALA A 90 -9.12 -18.53 6.03
N LEU A 91 -9.77 -18.04 7.09
CA LEU A 91 -10.96 -17.18 7.01
C LEU A 91 -10.63 -15.68 6.84
N GLN A 92 -9.36 -15.29 6.84
CA GLN A 92 -8.98 -13.90 6.56
C GLN A 92 -9.24 -13.55 5.09
N PRO A 93 -9.66 -12.31 4.75
CA PRO A 93 -10.06 -11.95 3.39
C PRO A 93 -9.03 -12.29 2.31
N LEU A 94 -7.75 -11.96 2.53
CA LEU A 94 -6.68 -12.26 1.56
C LEU A 94 -6.39 -13.76 1.43
N SER A 95 -6.61 -14.54 2.49
CA SER A 95 -6.43 -15.99 2.48
C SER A 95 -7.60 -16.70 1.79
N VAL A 96 -8.82 -16.14 1.89
CA VAL A 96 -9.97 -16.59 1.11
C VAL A 96 -9.73 -16.36 -0.38
N VAL A 97 -9.14 -15.22 -0.76
CA VAL A 97 -8.74 -14.96 -2.16
C VAL A 97 -7.71 -16.00 -2.63
N ASP A 98 -6.69 -16.30 -1.81
CA ASP A 98 -5.69 -17.32 -2.15
C ASP A 98 -6.33 -18.70 -2.34
N PHE A 99 -7.33 -19.04 -1.51
CA PHE A 99 -8.09 -20.29 -1.64
C PHE A 99 -8.91 -20.34 -2.93
N VAL A 100 -9.70 -19.30 -3.21
CA VAL A 100 -10.55 -19.20 -4.42
C VAL A 100 -9.69 -19.23 -5.70
N ALA A 101 -8.45 -18.73 -5.65
CA ALA A 101 -7.51 -18.80 -6.77
C ALA A 101 -7.00 -20.22 -7.08
N VAL A 102 -6.99 -21.11 -6.08
CA VAL A 102 -6.47 -22.49 -6.16
C VAL A 102 -7.59 -23.48 -6.50
N VAL A 103 -8.74 -23.36 -5.83
CA VAL A 103 -9.85 -24.31 -5.90
C VAL A 103 -10.30 -24.69 -7.31
N PRO A 104 -10.45 -23.77 -8.29
CA PRO A 104 -11.07 -24.07 -9.58
C PRO A 104 -10.42 -25.24 -10.32
N PHE A 105 -9.09 -25.27 -10.34
CA PHE A 105 -8.35 -26.32 -11.03
C PHE A 105 -8.58 -27.68 -10.35
N TRP A 106 -8.37 -27.75 -9.04
CA TRP A 106 -8.52 -28.97 -8.27
C TRP A 106 -9.97 -29.48 -8.26
N LEU A 107 -10.95 -28.57 -8.21
CA LEU A 107 -12.36 -28.92 -8.29
C LEU A 107 -12.69 -29.60 -9.62
N SER A 108 -12.18 -29.08 -10.76
CA SER A 108 -12.38 -29.73 -12.06
C SER A 108 -11.71 -31.10 -12.18
N LEU A 109 -10.62 -31.34 -11.44
CA LEU A 109 -9.92 -32.62 -11.43
C LEU A 109 -10.66 -33.69 -10.62
N PHE A 110 -11.22 -33.33 -9.46
CA PHE A 110 -11.92 -34.27 -8.57
C PHE A 110 -13.38 -34.51 -9.01
N PHE A 111 -14.01 -33.55 -9.68
CA PHE A 111 -15.39 -33.64 -10.12
C PHE A 111 -15.47 -33.65 -11.65
N ALA A 112 -15.45 -34.86 -12.23
CA ALA A 112 -15.51 -35.06 -13.69
C ALA A 112 -16.79 -34.47 -14.35
N SER A 113 -17.83 -34.18 -13.57
CA SER A 113 -19.05 -33.50 -14.05
C SER A 113 -18.87 -32.00 -14.28
N ILE A 114 -17.81 -31.39 -13.76
CA ILE A 114 -17.53 -29.95 -13.90
C ILE A 114 -16.46 -29.77 -14.98
N SER A 115 -16.85 -29.15 -16.09
CA SER A 115 -15.88 -28.79 -17.13
C SER A 115 -14.91 -27.74 -16.60
N TRP A 116 -13.61 -27.95 -16.85
CA TRP A 116 -12.54 -27.00 -16.52
C TRP A 116 -12.73 -25.63 -17.20
N LYS A 117 -13.46 -25.59 -18.33
CA LYS A 117 -13.86 -24.35 -19.03
C LYS A 117 -14.94 -23.55 -18.29
N SER A 118 -15.83 -24.23 -17.57
CA SER A 118 -16.92 -23.55 -16.82
C SER A 118 -16.40 -22.77 -15.62
N LEU A 119 -15.19 -23.08 -15.14
CA LEU A 119 -14.58 -22.44 -13.98
C LEU A 119 -13.58 -21.32 -14.34
N VAL A 120 -13.50 -20.90 -15.61
CA VAL A 120 -12.61 -19.80 -16.06
C VAL A 120 -12.86 -18.53 -15.25
N ILE A 121 -14.12 -18.17 -15.01
CA ILE A 121 -14.48 -16.96 -14.22
C ILE A 121 -13.88 -17.04 -12.81
N LEU A 122 -13.90 -18.22 -12.18
CA LEU A 122 -13.29 -18.38 -10.86
C LEU A 122 -11.76 -18.26 -10.91
N ARG A 123 -11.12 -18.66 -12.02
CA ARG A 123 -9.69 -18.46 -12.25
C ARG A 123 -9.34 -16.98 -12.44
N LEU A 124 -10.24 -16.14 -12.95
CA LEU A 124 -10.01 -14.69 -13.04
C LEU A 124 -9.88 -14.04 -11.65
N PHE A 125 -10.44 -14.63 -10.58
CA PHE A 125 -10.20 -14.17 -9.21
C PHE A 125 -8.73 -14.28 -8.77
N ARG A 126 -7.88 -15.06 -9.47
CA ARG A 126 -6.42 -15.03 -9.28
C ARG A 126 -5.85 -13.61 -9.39
N PHE A 127 -6.47 -12.74 -10.18
CA PHE A 127 -6.11 -11.32 -10.26
C PHE A 127 -6.16 -10.62 -8.90
N LEU A 128 -7.13 -10.96 -8.04
CA LEU A 128 -7.26 -10.36 -6.70
C LEU A 128 -6.08 -10.73 -5.79
N LYS A 129 -5.32 -11.80 -6.08
CA LYS A 129 -4.10 -12.14 -5.33
C LYS A 129 -3.03 -11.03 -5.41
N ILE A 130 -3.05 -10.18 -6.45
CA ILE A 130 -2.12 -9.04 -6.58
C ILE A 130 -2.19 -8.12 -5.36
N ALA A 131 -3.36 -7.99 -4.72
CA ALA A 131 -3.53 -7.17 -3.52
C ALA A 131 -2.60 -7.60 -2.36
N ARG A 132 -2.14 -8.85 -2.33
CA ARG A 132 -1.20 -9.33 -1.34
C ARG A 132 0.24 -8.91 -1.65
N TYR A 133 0.67 -8.98 -2.90
CA TYR A 133 2.07 -8.73 -3.28
C TYR A 133 2.35 -7.26 -3.60
N SER A 134 1.32 -6.46 -3.85
CA SER A 134 1.46 -5.03 -4.13
C SER A 134 1.22 -4.18 -2.87
N PRO A 135 2.24 -3.50 -2.33
CA PRO A 135 2.07 -2.56 -1.23
C PRO A 135 1.10 -1.42 -1.58
N ALA A 136 1.09 -0.98 -2.84
CA ALA A 136 0.21 0.08 -3.32
C ALA A 136 -1.27 -0.33 -3.28
N VAL A 137 -1.59 -1.52 -3.78
CA VAL A 137 -2.97 -2.05 -3.73
C VAL A 137 -3.39 -2.28 -2.28
N ARG A 138 -2.50 -2.79 -1.43
CA ARG A 138 -2.80 -2.96 0.00
C ARG A 138 -3.13 -1.62 0.68
N SER A 139 -2.35 -0.58 0.42
CA SER A 139 -2.65 0.77 0.92
C SER A 139 -3.98 1.30 0.40
N LEU A 140 -4.33 1.07 -0.86
CA LEU A 140 -5.64 1.44 -1.41
C LEU A 140 -6.78 0.70 -0.70
N VAL A 141 -6.66 -0.60 -0.49
CA VAL A 141 -7.66 -1.40 0.24
C VAL A 141 -7.80 -0.91 1.68
N SER A 142 -6.69 -0.67 2.38
CA SER A 142 -6.69 -0.11 3.73
C SER A 142 -7.40 1.24 3.79
N ALA A 143 -7.12 2.14 2.84
CA ALA A 143 -7.75 3.45 2.75
C ALA A 143 -9.27 3.35 2.56
N VAL A 144 -9.73 2.45 1.68
CA VAL A 144 -11.17 2.20 1.46
C VAL A 144 -11.84 1.63 2.71
N VAL A 145 -11.19 0.68 3.39
CA VAL A 145 -11.74 0.07 4.62
C VAL A 145 -11.80 1.08 5.77
N ALA A 146 -10.80 1.97 5.87
CA ALA A 146 -10.77 3.05 6.84
C ALA A 146 -11.95 4.02 6.66
N GLU A 147 -12.23 4.41 5.41
CA GLU A 147 -13.30 5.37 5.08
C GLU A 147 -14.63 4.70 4.66
N GLN A 148 -14.81 3.41 4.95
CA GLN A 148 -15.99 2.63 4.52
C GLN A 148 -17.32 3.30 4.90
N ARG A 149 -17.39 3.98 6.06
CA ARG A 149 -18.61 4.65 6.53
C ARG A 149 -18.95 5.86 5.65
N ALA A 150 -17.94 6.65 5.28
CA ALA A 150 -18.13 7.81 4.41
C ALA A 150 -18.45 7.38 2.98
N ILE A 151 -17.77 6.34 2.46
CA ILE A 151 -18.04 5.76 1.15
C ILE A 151 -19.48 5.23 1.08
N VAL A 152 -19.89 4.39 2.05
CA VAL A 152 -21.26 3.88 2.12
C VAL A 152 -22.27 5.02 2.22
N GLY A 153 -22.00 6.05 3.04
CA GLY A 153 -22.86 7.24 3.12
C GLY A 153 -23.03 7.95 1.77
N SER A 154 -21.94 8.13 1.01
CA SER A 154 -21.99 8.74 -0.32
C SER A 154 -22.75 7.87 -1.34
N LEU A 155 -22.61 6.55 -1.28
CA LEU A 155 -23.33 5.61 -2.15
C LEU A 155 -24.83 5.60 -1.84
N VAL A 156 -25.21 5.65 -0.57
CA VAL A 156 -26.63 5.77 -0.15
C VAL A 156 -27.23 7.07 -0.68
N LEU A 157 -26.48 8.17 -0.63
CA LEU A 157 -26.92 9.46 -1.15
C LEU A 157 -27.07 9.43 -2.70
N ILE A 158 -26.10 8.84 -3.42
CA ILE A 158 -26.18 8.63 -4.87
C ILE A 158 -27.40 7.78 -5.23
N LEU A 159 -27.63 6.68 -4.51
CA LEU A 159 -28.79 5.81 -4.71
C LEU A 159 -30.11 6.56 -4.46
N GLY A 160 -30.18 7.37 -3.41
CA GLY A 160 -31.34 8.19 -3.10
C GLY A 160 -31.67 9.17 -4.23
N VAL A 161 -30.67 9.88 -4.74
CA VAL A 161 -30.84 10.81 -5.88
C VAL A 161 -31.22 10.06 -7.15
N ALA A 162 -30.62 8.89 -7.42
CA ALA A 162 -30.97 8.05 -8.56
C ALA A 162 -32.45 7.63 -8.52
N LEU A 163 -32.95 7.20 -7.36
CA LEU A 163 -34.35 6.81 -7.17
C LEU A 163 -35.31 7.98 -7.37
N VAL A 164 -34.97 9.17 -6.84
CA VAL A 164 -35.77 10.39 -7.05
C VAL A 164 -35.80 10.78 -8.52
N ALA A 165 -34.65 10.81 -9.19
CA ALA A 165 -34.53 11.11 -10.61
C ALA A 165 -35.34 10.12 -11.47
N ALA A 166 -35.20 8.82 -11.20
CA ALA A 166 -35.94 7.77 -11.89
C ALA A 166 -37.46 7.91 -11.71
N THR A 167 -37.92 8.22 -10.49
CA THR A 167 -39.35 8.41 -10.19
C THR A 167 -39.92 9.65 -10.88
N LEU A 168 -39.15 10.75 -10.92
CA LEU A 168 -39.55 11.97 -11.62
C LEU A 168 -39.59 11.78 -13.15
N LEU A 169 -38.65 11.02 -13.71
CA LEU A 169 -38.67 10.73 -15.15
C LEU A 169 -39.75 9.74 -15.51
N TYR A 170 -39.99 8.72 -14.70
CA TYR A 170 -41.15 7.86 -14.85
C TYR A 170 -42.43 8.72 -14.89
N SER A 171 -42.64 9.63 -13.94
CA SER A 171 -43.89 10.41 -13.90
C SER A 171 -44.14 11.30 -15.12
N VAL A 172 -43.08 11.81 -15.77
CA VAL A 172 -43.22 12.72 -16.94
C VAL A 172 -43.01 12.05 -18.30
N GLU A 173 -42.21 10.98 -18.39
CA GLU A 173 -41.87 10.30 -19.65
C GLU A 173 -42.64 8.99 -19.87
N HIS A 174 -43.24 8.36 -18.84
CA HIS A 174 -43.89 7.03 -19.01
C HIS A 174 -44.96 7.00 -20.11
N ALA A 175 -45.70 8.10 -20.30
CA ALA A 175 -46.72 8.21 -21.35
C ALA A 175 -46.11 8.40 -22.75
N ALA A 176 -44.97 9.08 -22.85
CA ALA A 176 -44.28 9.35 -24.12
C ALA A 176 -43.35 8.21 -24.55
N GLN A 177 -42.78 7.49 -23.58
CA GLN A 177 -41.80 6.42 -23.78
C GLN A 177 -42.07 5.23 -22.84
N PRO A 178 -43.18 4.49 -23.02
CA PRO A 178 -43.54 3.38 -22.14
C PRO A 178 -42.53 2.22 -22.18
N GLU A 179 -41.81 2.01 -23.29
CA GLU A 179 -40.82 0.94 -23.39
C GLU A 179 -39.56 1.20 -22.53
N HIS A 180 -39.19 2.47 -22.33
CA HIS A 180 -37.96 2.85 -21.63
C HIS A 180 -38.20 3.44 -20.24
N PHE A 181 -39.20 4.32 -20.11
CA PHE A 181 -39.59 4.98 -18.86
C PHE A 181 -40.92 4.45 -18.31
N GLY A 182 -41.41 3.29 -18.76
CA GLY A 182 -42.66 2.70 -18.29
C GLY A 182 -42.60 2.05 -16.91
N THR A 183 -41.43 1.95 -16.28
CA THR A 183 -41.29 1.50 -14.89
C THR A 183 -40.19 2.28 -14.17
N ILE A 184 -40.27 2.39 -12.84
CA ILE A 184 -39.20 3.05 -12.06
C ILE A 184 -37.84 2.32 -12.22
N PRO A 185 -37.76 0.97 -12.19
CA PRO A 185 -36.49 0.27 -12.43
C PRO A 185 -35.88 0.55 -13.81
N SER A 186 -36.69 0.65 -14.87
CA SER A 186 -36.18 0.99 -16.21
C SER A 186 -35.69 2.44 -16.27
N ALA A 187 -36.38 3.37 -15.61
CA ALA A 187 -35.89 4.75 -15.44
C ALA A 187 -34.61 4.83 -14.57
N LEU A 188 -34.41 3.87 -13.66
CA LEU A 188 -33.23 3.80 -12.78
C LEU A 188 -31.95 3.46 -13.57
N TRP A 189 -32.05 2.64 -14.63
CA TRP A 189 -30.95 2.42 -15.57
C TRP A 189 -30.42 3.73 -16.13
N TRP A 190 -31.32 4.58 -16.65
CA TRP A 190 -30.98 5.91 -17.16
C TRP A 190 -30.39 6.82 -16.07
N ALA A 191 -30.95 6.77 -14.85
CA ALA A 191 -30.47 7.59 -13.74
C ALA A 191 -29.04 7.21 -13.36
N PHE A 192 -28.71 5.92 -13.29
CA PHE A 192 -27.34 5.46 -13.02
C PHE A 192 -26.39 5.81 -14.15
N SER A 193 -26.75 5.57 -15.42
CA SER A 193 -25.88 5.91 -16.55
C SER A 193 -25.56 7.41 -16.62
N THR A 194 -26.52 8.25 -16.23
CA THR A 194 -26.36 9.71 -16.21
C THR A 194 -25.56 10.19 -14.98
N LEU A 195 -25.90 9.72 -13.78
CA LEU A 195 -25.22 10.11 -12.53
C LEU A 195 -23.77 9.64 -12.48
N THR A 196 -23.47 8.49 -13.08
CA THR A 196 -22.09 7.95 -13.17
C THR A 196 -21.32 8.49 -14.37
N THR A 197 -21.88 9.46 -15.10
CA THR A 197 -21.26 10.13 -16.26
C THR A 197 -20.91 9.19 -17.43
N VAL A 198 -21.50 7.98 -17.49
CA VAL A 198 -21.30 7.02 -18.59
C VAL A 198 -22.05 7.46 -19.83
N GLY A 199 -23.35 7.75 -19.69
CA GLY A 199 -24.18 8.31 -20.75
C GLY A 199 -24.16 7.52 -22.07
N TYR A 200 -24.55 6.23 -22.05
CA TYR A 200 -24.60 5.40 -23.26
C TYR A 200 -25.39 6.01 -24.42
N GLY A 201 -26.39 6.86 -24.13
CA GLY A 201 -27.21 7.55 -25.13
C GLY A 201 -28.24 6.64 -25.81
N ASP A 202 -28.45 5.44 -25.27
CA ASP A 202 -29.46 4.46 -25.66
C ASP A 202 -30.88 4.95 -25.38
N VAL A 203 -31.08 5.68 -24.28
CA VAL A 203 -32.37 6.26 -23.88
C VAL A 203 -32.16 7.70 -23.41
N VAL A 204 -33.02 8.63 -23.86
CA VAL A 204 -33.01 10.03 -23.40
C VAL A 204 -34.44 10.57 -23.26
N PRO A 205 -34.72 11.44 -22.27
CA PRO A 205 -36.03 12.09 -22.15
C PRO A 205 -36.36 12.95 -23.37
N VAL A 206 -37.58 12.83 -23.89
CA VAL A 206 -38.02 13.59 -25.08
C VAL A 206 -38.90 14.78 -24.71
N THR A 207 -39.57 14.74 -23.57
CA THR A 207 -40.44 15.84 -23.13
C THR A 207 -39.62 17.03 -22.64
N ALA A 208 -40.20 18.24 -22.70
CA ALA A 208 -39.55 19.45 -22.19
C ALA A 208 -39.29 19.34 -20.67
N ALA A 209 -40.24 18.80 -19.90
CA ALA A 209 -40.10 18.59 -18.47
C ALA A 209 -39.01 17.56 -18.15
N GLY A 210 -38.99 16.44 -18.88
CA GLY A 210 -37.96 15.41 -18.73
C GLY A 210 -36.56 15.93 -19.04
N LYS A 211 -36.39 16.75 -20.09
CA LYS A 211 -35.10 17.41 -20.40
C LYS A 211 -34.64 18.38 -19.31
N MET A 212 -35.57 19.13 -18.71
CA MET A 212 -35.26 20.02 -17.59
C MET A 212 -34.80 19.23 -16.36
N ILE A 213 -35.53 18.17 -15.99
CA ILE A 213 -35.16 17.25 -14.91
C ILE A 213 -33.79 16.64 -15.19
N ALA A 214 -33.58 16.13 -16.39
CA ALA A 214 -32.31 15.52 -16.79
C ALA A 214 -31.14 16.49 -16.67
N SER A 215 -31.32 17.75 -17.07
CA SER A 215 -30.29 18.78 -16.96
C SER A 215 -29.88 19.02 -15.49
N ILE A 216 -30.86 19.06 -14.56
CA ILE A 216 -30.58 19.19 -13.13
C ILE A 216 -29.86 17.95 -12.60
N VAL A 217 -30.31 16.76 -13.00
CA VAL A 217 -29.70 15.48 -12.59
C VAL A 217 -28.26 15.37 -13.08
N MET A 218 -27.95 15.81 -14.30
CA MET A 218 -26.59 15.84 -14.84
C MET A 218 -25.67 16.74 -14.00
N LEU A 219 -26.12 17.94 -13.61
CA LEU A 219 -25.35 18.84 -12.75
C LEU A 219 -25.15 18.25 -11.35
N MET A 220 -26.19 17.64 -10.77
CA MET A 220 -26.08 16.96 -9.48
C MET A 220 -25.12 15.77 -9.54
N GLY A 221 -25.18 14.97 -10.60
CA GLY A 221 -24.34 13.78 -10.78
C GLY A 221 -22.86 14.08 -10.66
N TYR A 222 -22.40 15.16 -11.30
CA TYR A 222 -21.01 15.63 -11.19
C TYR A 222 -20.60 15.89 -9.73
N CYS A 223 -21.42 16.63 -8.98
CA CYS A 223 -21.15 16.93 -7.56
C CYS A 223 -21.18 15.69 -6.68
N LEU A 224 -22.12 14.78 -6.91
CA LEU A 224 -22.32 13.60 -6.07
C LEU A 224 -21.24 12.54 -6.30
N PHE A 225 -20.86 12.31 -7.56
CA PHE A 225 -19.83 11.32 -7.90
C PHE A 225 -18.42 11.77 -7.48
N ALA A 226 -18.19 13.09 -7.36
CA ALA A 226 -16.95 13.63 -6.80
C ALA A 226 -16.72 13.24 -5.33
N LEU A 227 -17.78 12.94 -4.56
CA LEU A 227 -17.67 12.57 -3.15
C LEU A 227 -16.89 11.26 -2.91
N PRO A 228 -17.31 10.09 -3.44
CA PRO A 228 -16.56 8.85 -3.23
C PRO A 228 -15.13 8.93 -3.80
N VAL A 229 -14.94 9.59 -4.94
CA VAL A 229 -13.62 9.80 -5.54
C VAL A 229 -12.71 10.62 -4.61
N GLY A 230 -13.21 11.73 -4.06
CA GLY A 230 -12.48 12.57 -3.12
C GLY A 230 -12.21 11.88 -1.79
N ILE A 231 -13.17 11.11 -1.26
CA ILE A 231 -12.99 10.31 -0.04
C ILE A 231 -11.86 9.30 -0.23
N VAL A 232 -11.89 8.51 -1.31
CA VAL A 232 -10.84 7.52 -1.58
C VAL A 232 -9.50 8.20 -1.84
N GLY A 233 -9.46 9.29 -2.60
CA GLY A 233 -8.23 10.03 -2.90
C GLY A 233 -7.56 10.60 -1.64
N THR A 234 -8.34 11.23 -0.76
CA THR A 234 -7.83 11.78 0.51
C THR A 234 -7.41 10.67 1.49
N ALA A 235 -8.16 9.57 1.56
CA ALA A 235 -7.80 8.42 2.38
C ALA A 235 -6.50 7.76 1.92
N PHE A 236 -6.34 7.58 0.60
CA PHE A 236 -5.13 7.01 0.01
C PHE A 236 -3.91 7.89 0.24
N ALA A 237 -4.04 9.21 0.06
CA ALA A 237 -2.98 10.17 0.36
C ALA A 237 -2.58 10.08 1.85
N ARG A 238 -3.55 10.03 2.76
CA ARG A 238 -3.30 9.89 4.20
C ARG A 238 -2.58 8.57 4.54
N GLU A 239 -2.95 7.46 3.91
CA GLU A 239 -2.34 6.15 4.14
C GLU A 239 -0.89 6.07 3.62
N ILE A 240 -0.57 6.75 2.52
CA ILE A 240 0.82 6.85 2.05
C ILE A 240 1.65 7.64 3.06
N HIS A 241 1.17 8.83 3.46
CA HIS A 241 1.88 9.66 4.42
C HIS A 241 2.02 9.03 5.82
N SER A 242 1.04 8.24 6.26
CA SER A 242 1.12 7.56 7.56
C SER A 242 2.19 6.46 7.58
N ARG A 243 2.40 5.75 6.46
CA ARG A 243 3.48 4.75 6.35
C ARG A 243 4.85 5.40 6.37
N ASP A 244 5.02 6.51 5.64
CA ASP A 244 6.25 7.31 5.70
C ASP A 244 6.53 7.76 7.14
N PHE A 245 5.50 8.23 7.86
CA PHE A 245 5.63 8.61 9.26
C PHE A 245 6.03 7.44 10.17
N VAL A 246 5.39 6.26 10.06
CA VAL A 246 5.71 5.10 10.93
C VAL A 246 7.13 4.59 10.71
N VAL A 247 7.58 4.51 9.46
CA VAL A 247 8.95 4.11 9.12
C VAL A 247 9.95 5.13 9.66
N THR A 248 9.67 6.41 9.45
CA THR A 248 10.52 7.52 9.91
C THR A 248 10.59 7.59 11.44
N TRP A 249 9.46 7.42 12.13
CA TRP A 249 9.40 7.35 13.58
C TRP A 249 10.24 6.20 14.12
N GLY A 250 10.11 5.00 13.53
CA GLY A 250 10.89 3.84 13.92
C GLY A 250 12.39 4.07 13.78
N MET A 251 12.82 4.71 12.69
CA MET A 251 14.22 5.08 12.48
C MET A 251 14.71 6.11 13.51
N VAL A 252 13.93 7.15 13.79
CA VAL A 252 14.33 8.17 14.77
C VAL A 252 14.41 7.59 16.17
N ALA A 253 13.46 6.72 16.54
CA ALA A 253 13.43 6.06 17.84
C ALA A 253 14.63 5.11 18.08
N THR A 254 15.29 4.64 17.01
CA THR A 254 16.50 3.80 17.14
C THR A 254 17.79 4.59 17.35
N ILE A 255 17.76 5.92 17.23
CA ILE A 255 18.95 6.75 17.52
C ILE A 255 19.07 6.88 19.04
N PRO A 256 20.21 6.50 19.65
CA PRO A 256 20.41 6.59 21.10
C PRO A 256 20.09 7.97 21.67
N LEU A 257 20.50 9.03 20.96
CA LEU A 257 20.22 10.43 21.31
C LEU A 257 18.73 10.76 21.56
N PHE A 258 17.81 10.01 20.97
CA PHE A 258 16.38 10.24 21.03
C PHE A 258 15.61 9.21 21.88
N GLU A 259 16.31 8.30 22.56
CA GLU A 259 15.69 7.19 23.31
C GLU A 259 14.79 7.68 24.47
N ARG A 260 15.13 8.81 25.12
CA ARG A 260 14.33 9.42 26.20
C ARG A 260 13.13 10.23 25.72
N LEU A 261 12.93 10.38 24.42
CA LEU A 261 11.82 11.15 23.87
C LEU A 261 10.53 10.33 23.89
N SER A 262 9.44 10.98 24.31
CA SER A 262 8.09 10.41 24.17
C SER A 262 7.68 10.36 22.71
N ALA A 263 6.68 9.53 22.38
CA ALA A 263 6.20 9.39 21.01
C ALA A 263 5.79 10.72 20.34
N ILE A 264 5.23 11.66 21.11
CA ILE A 264 4.85 13.00 20.63
C ILE A 264 6.09 13.86 20.30
N GLU A 265 7.15 13.72 21.08
CA GLU A 265 8.40 14.46 20.88
C GLU A 265 9.17 13.91 19.67
N ILE A 266 9.21 12.57 19.50
CA ILE A 266 9.77 11.92 18.31
C ILE A 266 9.02 12.37 17.06
N ALA A 267 7.68 12.40 17.09
CA ALA A 267 6.88 12.89 15.97
C ALA A 267 7.29 14.32 15.55
N ALA A 268 7.54 15.20 16.52
CA ALA A 268 7.98 16.56 16.25
C ALA A 268 9.42 16.63 15.67
N VAL A 269 10.30 15.69 16.01
CA VAL A 269 11.63 15.57 15.38
C VAL A 269 11.52 15.00 13.96
N THR A 270 10.61 14.05 13.72
CA THR A 270 10.41 13.49 12.37
C THR A 270 9.96 14.53 11.35
N GLU A 271 9.25 15.59 11.79
CA GLU A 271 8.86 16.72 10.93
C GLU A 271 10.04 17.58 10.45
N LEU A 272 11.21 17.46 11.10
CA LEU A 272 12.44 18.17 10.70
C LEU A 272 13.26 17.42 9.65
N LEU A 273 12.89 16.17 9.34
CA LEU A 273 13.64 15.32 8.43
C LEU A 273 13.32 15.65 6.98
N HIS A 274 14.37 15.73 6.16
CA HIS A 274 14.26 15.95 4.73
C HIS A 274 14.68 14.70 3.97
N SER A 275 13.89 14.28 2.99
CA SER A 275 14.25 13.17 2.11
C SER A 275 15.35 13.57 1.14
N HIS A 276 16.38 12.73 1.00
CA HIS A 276 17.46 12.91 0.05
C HIS A 276 17.80 11.59 -0.64
N SER A 277 17.80 11.57 -1.98
CA SER A 277 18.09 10.38 -2.79
C SER A 277 19.51 10.46 -3.36
N VAL A 278 20.29 9.39 -3.17
CA VAL A 278 21.69 9.31 -3.62
C VAL A 278 21.86 8.08 -4.52
N PRO A 279 22.30 8.26 -5.78
CA PRO A 279 22.62 7.15 -6.69
C PRO A 279 23.76 6.26 -6.16
N ALA A 280 23.75 4.99 -6.59
CA ALA A 280 24.83 4.07 -6.28
C ALA A 280 26.20 4.59 -6.76
N GLY A 281 27.22 4.45 -5.93
CA GLY A 281 28.60 4.88 -6.19
C GLY A 281 28.90 6.34 -5.87
N GLN A 282 27.89 7.16 -5.55
CA GLN A 282 28.12 8.55 -5.14
C GLN A 282 28.47 8.67 -3.65
N ALA A 283 29.38 9.60 -3.34
CA ALA A 283 29.69 9.96 -1.97
C ALA A 283 28.54 10.79 -1.38
N ILE A 284 28.13 10.44 -0.17
CA ILE A 284 27.12 11.16 0.61
C ILE A 284 27.81 12.30 1.39
N CYS A 285 29.00 12.03 1.92
CA CYS A 285 29.88 13.03 2.53
C CYS A 285 31.33 12.59 2.41
N GLU A 286 32.24 13.58 2.37
CA GLU A 286 33.68 13.36 2.33
C GLU A 286 34.31 13.51 3.72
N LYS A 287 35.42 12.79 3.94
CA LYS A 287 36.18 12.89 5.18
C LYS A 287 36.73 14.31 5.35
N GLY A 288 36.58 14.91 6.52
CA GLY A 288 37.04 16.26 6.82
C GLY A 288 36.11 17.39 6.36
N GLU A 289 34.96 17.08 5.74
CA GLU A 289 33.88 18.04 5.53
C GLU A 289 33.22 18.43 6.85
N ASP A 290 32.52 19.57 6.86
CA ASP A 290 31.76 20.01 8.02
C ASP A 290 30.57 19.06 8.28
N GLY A 291 30.52 18.51 9.48
CA GLY A 291 29.45 17.63 9.94
C GLY A 291 28.26 18.44 10.44
N ASN A 292 27.33 18.77 9.54
CA ASN A 292 26.12 19.55 9.90
C ASN A 292 24.81 18.77 9.72
N SER A 293 24.89 17.44 9.61
CA SER A 293 23.70 16.60 9.39
C SER A 293 23.86 15.20 9.94
N LEU A 294 22.78 14.66 10.48
CA LEU A 294 22.61 13.25 10.80
C LEU A 294 21.83 12.59 9.67
N PHE A 295 22.23 11.38 9.30
CA PHE A 295 21.60 10.62 8.21
C PHE A 295 20.98 9.34 8.74
N LEU A 296 19.72 9.11 8.41
CA LEU A 296 18.96 7.88 8.65
C LEU A 296 18.74 7.18 7.31
N ILE A 297 18.99 5.88 7.22
CA ILE A 297 18.88 5.13 5.97
C ILE A 297 17.46 4.56 5.84
N ALA A 298 16.64 5.21 5.02
CA ALA A 298 15.26 4.77 4.75
C ALA A 298 15.20 3.58 3.78
N SER A 299 16.15 3.50 2.84
CA SER A 299 16.37 2.32 2.00
C SER A 299 17.75 2.37 1.35
N GLY A 300 18.32 1.20 1.06
CA GLY A 300 19.64 1.07 0.44
C GLY A 300 20.74 0.68 1.43
N GLU A 301 21.99 0.77 0.96
CA GLU A 301 23.19 0.37 1.72
C GLU A 301 24.26 1.45 1.58
N VAL A 302 24.85 1.84 2.70
CA VAL A 302 25.90 2.87 2.78
C VAL A 302 27.16 2.27 3.39
N GLU A 303 28.32 2.52 2.81
CA GLU A 303 29.61 2.15 3.41
C GLU A 303 30.30 3.39 3.95
N GLU A 304 30.55 3.44 5.26
CA GLU A 304 31.45 4.40 5.90
C GLU A 304 32.88 3.84 5.88
N VAL A 305 33.79 4.59 5.24
CA VAL A 305 35.20 4.24 5.08
C VAL A 305 36.03 5.09 6.03
N PHE A 306 36.48 4.49 7.13
CA PHE A 306 37.45 5.05 8.07
C PHE A 306 38.88 4.71 7.63
N ASP A 307 39.88 5.25 8.34
CA ASP A 307 41.29 5.00 8.00
C ASP A 307 41.73 3.55 8.28
N ASP A 308 41.13 2.92 9.27
CA ASP A 308 41.53 1.65 9.86
C ASP A 308 40.51 0.52 9.57
N HIS A 309 39.25 0.86 9.35
CA HIS A 309 38.18 -0.12 9.10
C HIS A 309 37.06 0.46 8.21
N ARG A 310 36.10 -0.39 7.86
CA ARG A 310 34.91 -0.02 7.08
C ARG A 310 33.67 -0.55 7.79
N VAL A 311 32.60 0.24 7.80
CA VAL A 311 31.31 -0.14 8.37
C VAL A 311 30.26 -0.08 7.27
N LEU A 312 29.49 -1.16 7.12
CA LEU A 312 28.38 -1.22 6.19
C LEU A 312 27.09 -0.99 6.96
N HIS A 313 26.33 0.01 6.55
CA HIS A 313 25.06 0.38 7.14
C HIS A 313 23.89 0.00 6.23
N GLY A 314 22.86 -0.58 6.81
CA GLY A 314 21.63 -1.02 6.14
C GLY A 314 20.40 -0.14 6.43
N GLU A 315 19.26 -0.53 5.88
CA GLU A 315 17.97 0.11 6.17
C GLU A 315 17.64 0.12 7.67
N GLY A 316 17.16 1.26 8.16
CA GLY A 316 16.82 1.46 9.56
C GLY A 316 18.00 1.91 10.43
N GLU A 317 19.22 1.81 9.92
CA GLU A 317 20.42 2.28 10.60
C GLU A 317 20.69 3.76 10.29
N HIS A 318 21.62 4.35 11.04
CA HIS A 318 21.96 5.76 10.97
C HIS A 318 23.47 5.95 11.02
N PHE A 319 23.93 7.11 10.57
CA PHE A 319 25.33 7.50 10.67
C PHE A 319 25.49 9.03 10.75
N GLY A 320 26.65 9.45 11.24
CA GLY A 320 27.00 10.85 11.41
C GLY A 320 26.50 11.46 12.71
N GLU A 321 26.03 10.68 13.68
CA GLU A 321 25.65 11.20 15.01
C GLU A 321 26.81 11.85 15.74
N ALA A 322 28.06 11.50 15.44
CA ALA A 322 29.26 12.15 15.96
C ALA A 322 29.21 13.70 15.83
N SER A 323 28.56 14.21 14.79
CA SER A 323 28.38 15.65 14.58
C SER A 323 27.46 16.34 15.60
N LEU A 324 26.58 15.59 16.27
CA LEU A 324 25.74 16.07 17.38
C LEU A 324 26.55 16.24 18.66
N PHE A 325 27.65 15.48 18.81
CA PHE A 325 28.53 15.48 19.97
C PHE A 325 29.78 16.33 19.75
N GLY A 326 29.65 17.51 19.13
CA GLY A 326 30.75 18.48 19.05
C GLY A 326 31.87 18.18 18.05
N HIS A 327 31.83 17.04 17.34
CA HIS A 327 32.76 16.81 16.23
C HIS A 327 32.28 17.52 14.97
N HIS A 328 32.79 18.73 14.76
CA HIS A 328 32.44 19.55 13.60
C HIS A 328 32.90 18.98 12.26
N LYS A 329 33.75 17.95 12.24
CA LYS A 329 34.33 17.37 11.03
C LYS A 329 33.95 15.90 10.85
N ARG A 330 33.62 15.51 9.62
CA ARG A 330 33.33 14.12 9.24
C ARG A 330 34.57 13.23 9.43
N ARG A 331 34.41 12.14 10.17
CA ARG A 331 35.50 11.19 10.48
C ARG A 331 35.80 10.21 9.36
N ALA A 332 34.78 9.91 8.55
CA ALA A 332 34.83 8.91 7.49
C ALA A 332 34.25 9.49 6.20
N ARG A 333 34.57 8.85 5.08
CA ARG A 333 33.86 9.06 3.81
C ARG A 333 32.68 8.10 3.76
N ALA A 334 31.46 8.59 3.54
CA ALA A 334 30.29 7.74 3.37
C ALA A 334 29.93 7.62 1.88
N VAL A 335 29.78 6.41 1.37
CA VAL A 335 29.48 6.15 -0.05
C VAL A 335 28.26 5.25 -0.17
N ALA A 336 27.33 5.62 -1.05
CA ALA A 336 26.18 4.79 -1.37
C ALA A 336 26.63 3.56 -2.18
N LYS A 337 26.45 2.34 -1.65
CA LYS A 337 26.74 1.10 -2.41
C LYS A 337 25.64 0.77 -3.42
N THR A 338 24.44 1.22 -3.11
CA THR A 338 23.21 0.97 -3.88
C THR A 338 22.46 2.31 -4.03
N PRO A 339 21.37 2.41 -4.81
CA PRO A 339 20.52 3.60 -4.75
C PRO A 339 19.96 3.73 -3.33
N VAL A 340 20.24 4.85 -2.65
CA VAL A 340 19.91 5.06 -1.24
C VAL A 340 18.90 6.20 -1.10
N GLN A 341 17.86 5.99 -0.30
CA GLN A 341 17.08 7.10 0.27
C GLN A 341 17.50 7.35 1.71
N LEU A 342 17.81 8.61 2.01
CA LEU A 342 18.17 9.09 3.34
C LEU A 342 17.07 10.01 3.88
N MET A 343 16.85 9.94 5.19
CA MET A 343 16.17 10.98 5.95
C MET A 343 17.24 11.81 6.67
N VAL A 344 17.38 13.07 6.28
CA VAL A 344 18.46 13.96 6.73
C VAL A 344 17.92 14.90 7.80
N LEU A 345 18.53 14.85 8.99
CA LEU A 345 18.30 15.83 10.05
C LEU A 345 19.43 16.85 10.04
N LYS A 346 19.12 18.10 9.69
CA LYS A 346 20.10 19.19 9.73
C LYS A 346 20.28 19.68 11.17
N MET A 347 21.52 19.95 11.55
CA MET A 347 21.83 20.45 12.89
C MET A 347 21.20 21.81 13.17
N ASP A 348 21.13 22.69 12.17
CA ASP A 348 20.50 24.00 12.32
C ASP A 348 18.99 23.90 12.58
N ASP A 349 18.32 22.96 11.92
CA ASP A 349 16.89 22.71 12.11
C ASP A 349 16.62 22.11 13.49
N LEU A 350 17.47 21.18 13.94
CA LEU A 350 17.39 20.60 15.28
C LEU A 350 17.67 21.65 16.37
N ARG A 351 18.67 22.53 16.19
CA ARG A 351 18.97 23.62 17.13
C ARG A 351 17.80 24.59 17.27
N ARG A 352 17.26 25.08 16.14
CA ARG A 352 16.07 25.94 16.14
C ARG A 352 14.86 25.28 16.79
N PHE A 353 14.71 23.97 16.65
CA PHE A 353 13.66 23.20 17.31
C PHE A 353 13.87 23.12 18.82
N MET A 354 15.11 22.85 19.27
CA MET A 354 15.49 22.81 20.67
C MET A 354 15.26 24.16 21.36
N ASP A 355 15.59 25.27 20.70
CA ASP A 355 15.35 26.63 21.20
C ASP A 355 13.86 26.89 21.44
N ARG A 356 12.98 26.35 20.58
CA ARG A 356 11.53 26.48 20.69
C ARG A 356 10.91 25.53 21.71
N LYS A 357 11.56 24.40 22.01
CA LYS A 357 11.08 23.37 22.93
C LYS A 357 12.14 22.99 23.97
N PRO A 358 12.36 23.84 25.00
CA PRO A 358 13.43 23.66 25.98
C PRO A 358 13.34 22.35 26.77
N ALA A 359 12.12 21.85 27.04
CA ALA A 359 11.92 20.59 27.72
C ALA A 359 12.42 19.38 26.90
N VAL A 360 12.28 19.43 25.58
CA VAL A 360 12.78 18.40 24.66
C VAL A 360 14.29 18.53 24.51
N ALA A 361 14.78 19.76 24.36
CA ALA A 361 16.21 20.06 24.32
C ALA A 361 16.96 19.48 25.51
N LYS A 362 16.43 19.66 26.73
CA LYS A 362 17.02 19.11 27.95
C LYS A 362 17.20 17.59 27.87
N LYS A 363 16.17 16.85 27.43
CA LYS A 363 16.25 15.38 27.29
C LYS A 363 17.32 14.95 26.30
N ILE A 364 17.38 15.61 25.15
CA ILE A 364 18.38 15.35 24.10
C ILE A 364 19.79 15.64 24.62
N ILE A 365 19.98 16.76 25.32
CA ILE A 365 21.28 17.15 25.89
C ILE A 365 21.69 16.19 27.01
N ASP A 366 20.77 15.84 27.91
CA ASP A 366 21.04 14.91 29.01
C ASP A 366 21.46 13.53 28.47
N GLU A 367 20.76 13.01 27.45
CA GLU A 367 21.14 11.78 26.76
C GLU A 367 22.50 11.92 26.06
N ALA A 368 22.74 13.07 25.43
CA ALA A 368 24.01 13.31 24.74
C ALA A 368 25.22 13.29 25.69
N ILE A 369 25.03 13.81 26.91
CA ILE A 369 26.04 13.81 27.97
C ILE A 369 26.28 12.39 28.51
N ASP A 370 25.23 11.58 28.62
CA ASP A 370 25.33 10.21 29.13
C ASP A 370 26.04 9.29 28.12
N GLU A 371 25.67 9.36 26.84
CA GLU A 371 26.38 8.72 25.72
C GLU A 371 27.86 9.12 25.67
N ARG A 372 28.14 10.41 25.86
CA ARG A 372 29.50 10.95 25.93
C ARG A 372 30.33 10.36 27.08
N LYS A 373 29.72 10.13 28.26
CA LYS A 373 30.41 9.50 29.40
C LYS A 373 30.69 8.02 29.15
N ALA A 374 29.80 7.33 28.44
CA ALA A 374 30.05 5.97 28.00
C ALA A 374 31.21 5.89 26.98
N HIS A 375 31.38 6.93 26.15
CA HIS A 375 32.33 6.96 25.04
C HIS A 375 33.59 7.86 25.20
N HIS A 376 33.84 8.48 26.37
CA HIS A 376 35.02 9.32 26.67
C HIS A 376 35.30 10.47 25.67
N VAL A 377 34.37 11.42 25.49
CA VAL A 377 34.58 12.57 24.58
C VAL A 377 34.36 13.91 25.30
N ASP A 378 35.17 14.94 25.01
CA ASP A 378 35.08 16.42 25.22
C ASP A 378 34.05 17.26 24.41
N VAL A 379 33.02 17.91 24.98
CA VAL A 379 32.25 18.98 24.29
C VAL A 379 31.73 20.08 25.23
N GLU A 380 32.01 21.34 24.90
CA GLU A 380 31.35 22.52 25.49
C GLU A 380 30.12 22.89 24.65
N PHE A 381 28.93 22.89 25.26
CA PHE A 381 27.79 23.63 24.73
C PHE A 381 27.83 25.03 25.32
N THR A 382 28.12 26.04 24.50
CA THR A 382 27.93 27.44 24.91
C THR A 382 26.43 27.69 25.08
N SER A 383 26.08 28.08 26.31
CA SER A 383 24.74 28.38 26.84
C SER A 383 23.96 29.43 26.06
#